data_AF-A0A528F8D9-F1
#
_entry.id   AF-A0A528F8D9-F1
#
_cell.length_a   1.000
_cell.length_b   1.000
_cell.length_c   1.000
_cell.angle_alpha   90.00
_cell.angle_beta   90.00
_cell.angle_gamma   90.00
#
_symmetry.space_group_name_H-M   'P 1'
#
loop_
_entity.id
_entity.type
_entity.pdbx_description
1 polymer ?
#
loop_
_entity_poly.entity_id
_entity_poly.type
_entity_poly.pdbx_seq_one_letter_code
_entity_poly.pdbx_strand_id
1 'polypeptide(L)'
;MLAERPREGERMRTVLCLSRIHPKKGIDRLVEAWARIEAEHGNWQLRIIGPSEKGTREALERRCRVLGLARVVFEDAVFGEAKQEAYQDADLFVLPTLNENFGMVVAEALANATPVVCTVGAPWKGLAEHRCGWWIDHGIEPLSAALKTAMAMPRTSLDAMGARGRAWMERDFSWQRIAANMVHVYRWCVKSDEQPDFVLTDT
;
A
#
# COMPACT_ATOMS: atom_id res chain seq x y z
N MET A 1 -27.02 -8.88 -1.54
CA MET A 1 -27.24 -8.44 -2.93
C MET A 1 -25.94 -8.65 -3.68
N LEU A 2 -25.96 -9.33 -4.83
CA LEU A 2 -24.76 -9.51 -5.65
C LEU A 2 -24.35 -8.14 -6.23
N ALA A 3 -23.11 -7.72 -6.04
CA ALA A 3 -22.63 -6.45 -6.58
C ALA A 3 -22.59 -6.46 -8.12
N GLU A 4 -22.91 -5.30 -8.71
CA GLU A 4 -22.86 -5.11 -10.16
C GLU A 4 -21.42 -5.33 -10.67
N ARG A 5 -21.29 -6.12 -11.74
CA ARG A 5 -20.04 -6.24 -12.50
C ARG A 5 -19.72 -4.90 -13.18
N PRO A 6 -18.46 -4.63 -13.57
CA PRO A 6 -18.14 -3.42 -14.34
C PRO A 6 -19.10 -3.28 -15.52
N ARG A 7 -19.60 -2.06 -15.75
CA ARG A 7 -20.44 -1.77 -16.91
C ARG A 7 -19.64 -1.98 -18.19
N GLU A 8 -20.32 -2.23 -19.31
CA GLU A 8 -19.65 -2.38 -20.60
C GLU A 8 -18.81 -1.13 -20.90
N GLY A 9 -17.49 -1.30 -21.05
CA GLY A 9 -16.52 -0.22 -21.22
C GLY A 9 -15.82 0.28 -19.94
N GLU A 10 -16.24 -0.13 -18.75
CA GLU A 10 -15.54 0.20 -17.49
C GLU A 10 -14.45 -0.82 -17.17
N ARG A 11 -13.22 -0.33 -16.93
CA ARG A 11 -12.10 -1.13 -16.48
C ARG A 11 -12.33 -1.63 -15.04
N MET A 12 -11.94 -2.88 -14.79
CA MET A 12 -11.85 -3.45 -13.44
C MET A 12 -10.90 -2.61 -12.56
N ARG A 13 -11.36 -2.19 -11.38
CA ARG A 13 -10.53 -1.42 -10.43
C ARG A 13 -9.61 -2.35 -9.65
N THR A 14 -8.41 -1.89 -9.34
CA THR A 14 -7.37 -2.74 -8.74
C THR A 14 -6.99 -2.27 -7.34
N VAL A 15 -7.09 -3.18 -6.37
CA VAL A 15 -6.32 -3.12 -5.12
C VAL A 15 -5.00 -3.85 -5.34
N LEU A 16 -3.88 -3.15 -5.16
CA LEU A 16 -2.54 -3.69 -5.35
C LEU A 16 -1.87 -3.96 -4.00
N CYS A 17 -1.35 -5.17 -3.81
CA CYS A 17 -0.40 -5.50 -2.76
C CYS A 17 0.93 -5.88 -3.39
N LEU A 18 1.97 -5.04 -3.22
CA LEU A 18 3.31 -5.30 -3.74
C LEU A 18 4.29 -5.54 -2.59
N SER A 19 4.71 -6.78 -2.39
CA SER A 19 5.68 -7.16 -1.36
C SER A 19 6.18 -8.59 -1.57
N ARG A 20 7.22 -9.02 -0.83
CA ARG A 20 7.52 -10.46 -0.73
C ARG A 20 6.31 -11.22 -0.19
N ILE A 21 5.91 -12.29 -0.86
CA ILE A 21 4.82 -13.16 -0.40
C ILE A 21 5.35 -14.00 0.77
N HIS A 22 5.16 -13.47 1.98
CA HIS A 22 5.73 -13.99 3.21
C HIS A 22 4.79 -13.72 4.40
N PRO A 23 4.71 -14.60 5.43
CA PRO A 23 3.79 -14.43 6.57
C PRO A 23 3.89 -13.07 7.29
N LYS A 24 5.11 -12.52 7.42
CA LYS A 24 5.34 -11.17 8.00
C LYS A 24 4.67 -10.02 7.23
N LYS A 25 4.27 -10.23 5.97
CA LYS A 25 3.57 -9.22 5.17
C LYS A 25 2.04 -9.25 5.35
N GLY A 26 1.52 -10.20 6.13
CA GLY A 26 0.10 -10.23 6.49
C GLY A 26 -0.85 -10.51 5.33
N ILE A 27 -0.36 -11.10 4.23
CA ILE A 27 -1.15 -11.39 3.02
C ILE A 27 -2.22 -12.46 3.31
N ASP A 28 -1.97 -13.34 4.28
CA ASP A 28 -2.99 -14.25 4.81
C ASP A 28 -4.23 -13.50 5.30
N ARG A 29 -4.04 -12.46 6.12
CA ARG A 29 -5.12 -11.61 6.63
C ARG A 29 -5.77 -10.79 5.52
N LEU A 30 -5.01 -10.39 4.49
CA LEU A 30 -5.55 -9.72 3.31
C LEU A 30 -6.50 -10.61 2.52
N VAL A 31 -6.14 -11.88 2.32
CA VAL A 31 -7.01 -12.86 1.66
C VAL A 31 -8.31 -13.06 2.45
N GLU A 32 -8.23 -13.19 3.77
CA GLU A 32 -9.44 -13.29 4.63
C GLU A 32 -10.28 -12.01 4.60
N ALA A 33 -9.65 -10.83 4.61
CA ALA A 33 -10.36 -9.56 4.56
C ALA A 33 -11.06 -9.37 3.21
N TRP A 34 -10.36 -9.71 2.13
CA TRP A 34 -10.92 -9.70 0.77
C TRP A 34 -12.14 -10.62 0.67
N ALA A 35 -12.09 -11.81 1.27
CA ALA A 35 -13.21 -12.74 1.27
C ALA A 35 -14.49 -12.19 1.90
N ARG A 36 -14.39 -11.26 2.85
CA ARG A 36 -15.55 -10.61 3.48
C ARG A 36 -16.20 -9.56 2.60
N ILE A 37 -15.46 -8.99 1.64
CA ILE A 37 -15.90 -7.81 0.89
C ILE A 37 -16.05 -8.07 -0.61
N GLU A 38 -15.45 -9.13 -1.16
CA GLU A 38 -15.42 -9.40 -2.60
C GLU A 38 -16.85 -9.43 -3.19
N ALA A 39 -17.81 -10.08 -2.55
CA ALA A 39 -19.18 -10.19 -3.08
C ALA A 39 -19.92 -8.84 -3.20
N GLU A 40 -19.54 -7.85 -2.37
CA GLU A 40 -20.15 -6.51 -2.32
C GLU A 40 -19.47 -5.50 -3.27
N HIS A 41 -18.31 -5.85 -3.84
CA HIS A 41 -17.51 -4.98 -4.70
C HIS A 41 -17.12 -5.71 -6.00
N GLY A 42 -18.13 -5.93 -6.85
CA GLY A 42 -18.05 -6.71 -8.09
C GLY A 42 -17.13 -6.14 -9.17
N ASN A 43 -16.83 -4.84 -9.10
CA ASN A 43 -15.97 -4.10 -10.03
C ASN A 43 -14.52 -3.92 -9.55
N TRP A 44 -14.13 -4.64 -8.51
CA TRP A 44 -12.76 -4.63 -7.99
C TRP A 44 -12.11 -6.02 -8.06
N GLN A 45 -10.79 -6.02 -8.21
CA GLN A 45 -9.90 -7.17 -8.07
C GLN A 45 -8.74 -6.87 -7.13
N LEU A 46 -8.17 -7.91 -6.55
CA LEU A 46 -6.96 -7.86 -5.74
C LEU A 46 -5.79 -8.46 -6.53
N ARG A 47 -4.75 -7.66 -6.76
CA ARG A 47 -3.48 -8.10 -7.35
C ARG A 47 -2.42 -8.18 -6.26
N ILE A 48 -1.79 -9.34 -6.11
CA ILE A 48 -0.70 -9.59 -5.17
C ILE A 48 0.55 -9.90 -5.97
N ILE A 49 1.52 -8.99 -5.93
CA ILE A 49 2.72 -9.04 -6.77
C ILE A 49 3.97 -9.15 -5.88
N GLY A 50 4.80 -10.15 -6.15
CA GLY A 50 6.12 -10.23 -5.54
C GLY A 50 6.67 -11.65 -5.44
N PRO A 51 7.94 -11.79 -5.03
CA PRO A 51 8.57 -13.09 -4.93
C PRO A 51 7.96 -13.87 -3.75
N SER A 52 7.76 -15.18 -3.94
CA SER A 52 7.26 -16.08 -2.89
C SER A 52 8.33 -17.04 -2.42
N GLU A 53 8.33 -17.33 -1.12
CA GLU A 53 8.99 -18.53 -0.61
C GLU A 53 8.20 -19.78 -1.03
N LYS A 54 8.91 -20.89 -1.22
CA LYS A 54 8.33 -22.17 -1.67
C LYS A 54 7.15 -22.57 -0.79
N GLY A 55 5.98 -22.79 -1.39
CA GLY A 55 4.77 -23.24 -0.69
C GLY A 55 3.90 -22.12 -0.12
N THR A 56 4.39 -20.87 -0.01
CA THR A 56 3.64 -19.77 0.60
C THR A 56 2.54 -19.27 -0.31
N ARG A 57 2.86 -18.91 -1.56
CA ARG A 57 1.89 -18.54 -2.59
C ARG A 57 0.86 -19.65 -2.81
N GLU A 58 1.31 -20.90 -2.93
CA GLU A 58 0.42 -22.04 -3.18
C GLU A 58 -0.56 -22.28 -2.02
N ALA A 59 -0.14 -22.00 -0.77
CA ALA A 59 -1.03 -22.04 0.38
C ALA A 59 -2.09 -20.94 0.32
N LEU A 60 -1.72 -19.72 -0.06
CA LEU A 60 -2.64 -18.60 -0.23
C LEU A 60 -3.62 -18.84 -1.39
N GLU A 61 -3.16 -19.36 -2.52
CA GLU A 61 -4.01 -19.73 -3.66
C GLU A 61 -4.98 -20.87 -3.29
N ARG A 62 -4.52 -21.88 -2.54
CA ARG A 62 -5.42 -22.91 -1.97
C ARG A 62 -6.47 -22.28 -1.06
N ARG A 63 -6.07 -21.31 -0.24
CA ARG A 63 -6.99 -20.62 0.66
C ARG A 63 -8.03 -19.81 -0.11
N CYS A 64 -7.64 -19.11 -1.18
CA CYS A 64 -8.55 -18.42 -2.08
C CYS A 64 -9.58 -19.38 -2.68
N ARG A 65 -9.17 -20.57 -3.14
CA ARG A 65 -10.08 -21.60 -3.65
C ARG A 65 -11.07 -22.09 -2.61
N VAL A 66 -10.62 -22.36 -1.37
CA VAL A 66 -11.49 -22.78 -0.26
C VAL A 66 -12.52 -21.70 0.10
N LEU A 67 -12.12 -20.43 0.04
CA LEU A 67 -12.99 -19.29 0.30
C LEU A 67 -13.88 -18.92 -0.90
N GLY A 68 -13.72 -19.58 -2.05
CA GLY A 68 -14.49 -19.29 -3.26
C GLY A 68 -14.16 -17.95 -3.93
N LEU A 69 -12.95 -17.43 -3.71
CA LEU A 69 -12.55 -16.13 -4.26
C LEU A 69 -12.24 -16.24 -5.75
N ALA A 70 -12.84 -15.35 -6.53
CA ALA A 70 -12.70 -15.35 -7.98
C ALA A 70 -11.79 -14.23 -8.51
N ARG A 71 -11.50 -13.20 -7.71
CA ARG A 71 -10.84 -11.97 -8.16
C ARG A 71 -9.59 -11.64 -7.34
N VAL A 72 -8.80 -12.67 -7.06
CA VAL A 72 -7.46 -12.55 -6.50
C VAL A 72 -6.45 -13.10 -7.51
N VAL A 73 -5.50 -12.26 -7.91
CA VAL A 73 -4.46 -12.60 -8.88
C VAL A 73 -3.10 -12.54 -8.19
N PHE A 74 -2.32 -13.61 -8.31
CA PHE A 74 -0.94 -13.68 -7.83
C PHE A 74 0.02 -13.59 -9.01
N GLU A 75 0.98 -12.68 -8.93
CA GLU A 75 2.00 -12.42 -9.95
C GLU A 75 3.40 -12.48 -9.35
N ASP A 76 4.38 -12.79 -10.20
CA ASP A 76 5.79 -12.81 -9.80
C ASP A 76 6.33 -11.40 -9.57
N ALA A 77 7.56 -11.30 -9.05
CA ALA A 77 8.19 -10.03 -8.79
C ALA A 77 8.37 -9.18 -10.06
N VAL A 78 7.96 -7.92 -9.98
CA VAL A 78 8.16 -6.90 -11.03
C VAL A 78 9.18 -5.86 -10.59
N PHE A 79 9.90 -5.29 -11.57
CA PHE A 79 10.98 -4.33 -11.36
C PHE A 79 10.92 -3.23 -12.41
N GLY A 80 11.63 -2.12 -12.18
CA GLY A 80 11.76 -1.03 -13.16
C GLY A 80 10.40 -0.51 -13.61
N GLU A 81 10.23 -0.38 -14.92
CA GLU A 81 9.02 0.14 -15.56
C GLU A 81 7.77 -0.66 -15.21
N ALA A 82 7.82 -2.00 -15.27
CA ALA A 82 6.68 -2.86 -14.90
C ALA A 82 6.21 -2.66 -13.45
N LYS A 83 7.14 -2.32 -12.53
CA LYS A 83 6.77 -1.96 -11.15
C LYS A 83 6.06 -0.60 -11.09
N GLN A 84 6.51 0.37 -11.88
CA GLN A 84 5.87 1.69 -11.94
C GLN A 84 4.47 1.58 -12.54
N GLU A 85 4.34 0.83 -13.65
CA GLU A 85 3.04 0.54 -14.27
C GLU A 85 2.08 -0.11 -13.28
N ALA A 86 2.54 -1.09 -12.48
CA ALA A 86 1.69 -1.70 -11.47
C ALA A 86 1.09 -0.68 -10.48
N TYR A 87 1.86 0.31 -10.03
CA TYR A 87 1.34 1.38 -9.16
C TYR A 87 0.38 2.31 -9.91
N GLN A 88 0.73 2.73 -11.13
CA GLN A 88 -0.09 3.64 -11.93
C GLN A 88 -1.43 3.00 -12.33
N ASP A 89 -1.41 1.68 -12.52
CA ASP A 89 -2.59 0.86 -12.76
C ASP A 89 -3.32 0.45 -11.46
N ALA A 90 -2.86 0.83 -10.29
CA ALA A 90 -3.60 0.57 -9.06
C ALA A 90 -4.53 1.74 -8.73
N ASP A 91 -5.78 1.43 -8.37
CA ASP A 91 -6.72 2.41 -7.81
C ASP A 91 -6.52 2.60 -6.30
N LEU A 92 -5.93 1.59 -5.65
CA LEU A 92 -5.62 1.56 -4.23
C LEU A 92 -4.43 0.64 -4.00
N PHE A 93 -3.50 1.04 -3.15
CA PHE A 93 -2.41 0.18 -2.67
C PHE A 93 -2.70 -0.30 -1.24
N VAL A 94 -2.35 -1.54 -0.93
CA VAL A 94 -2.49 -2.11 0.41
C VAL A 94 -1.22 -2.82 0.86
N LEU A 95 -0.75 -2.48 2.07
CA LEU A 95 0.34 -3.18 2.75
C LEU A 95 -0.09 -3.59 4.17
N PRO A 96 -0.54 -4.84 4.36
CA PRO A 96 -1.05 -5.34 5.65
C PRO A 96 0.06 -5.93 6.53
N THR A 97 1.27 -5.36 6.45
CA THR A 97 2.48 -5.88 7.07
C THR A 97 2.41 -5.94 8.60
N LEU A 98 3.05 -6.94 9.19
CA LEU A 98 3.22 -7.01 10.65
C LEU A 98 4.37 -6.12 11.13
N ASN A 99 5.42 -5.97 10.31
CA ASN A 99 6.57 -5.14 10.63
C ASN A 99 7.32 -4.70 9.35
N GLU A 100 7.72 -3.44 9.31
CA GLU A 100 8.57 -2.79 8.32
C GLU A 100 9.43 -1.72 9.00
N ASN A 101 10.70 -1.63 8.60
CA ASN A 101 11.56 -0.54 9.08
C ASN A 101 11.07 0.81 8.53
N PHE A 102 10.78 0.84 7.23
CA PHE A 102 10.28 2.03 6.54
C PHE A 102 9.09 1.69 5.65
N GLY A 103 9.13 0.58 4.92
CA GLY A 103 8.06 0.21 3.99
C GLY A 103 8.10 1.04 2.71
N MET A 104 9.24 1.03 2.01
CA MET A 104 9.47 1.79 0.77
C MET A 104 8.33 1.66 -0.26
N VAL A 105 7.69 0.49 -0.35
CA VAL A 105 6.57 0.25 -1.27
C VAL A 105 5.35 1.15 -1.01
N VAL A 106 5.17 1.65 0.22
CA VAL A 106 4.15 2.65 0.54
C VAL A 106 4.54 4.02 -0.02
N ALA A 107 5.80 4.43 0.18
CA ALA A 107 6.32 5.68 -0.39
C ALA A 107 6.26 5.66 -1.93
N GLU A 108 6.61 4.54 -2.54
CA GLU A 108 6.56 4.34 -3.99
C GLU A 108 5.12 4.40 -4.53
N ALA A 109 4.15 3.81 -3.82
CA ALA A 109 2.74 3.92 -4.18
C ALA A 109 2.24 5.38 -4.11
N LEU A 110 2.54 6.07 -3.01
CA LEU A 110 2.16 7.48 -2.84
C LEU A 110 2.82 8.37 -3.90
N ALA A 111 4.09 8.13 -4.24
CA ALA A 111 4.81 8.87 -5.29
C ALA A 111 4.18 8.69 -6.67
N ASN A 112 3.55 7.54 -6.94
CA ASN A 112 2.77 7.27 -8.15
C ASN A 112 1.32 7.75 -8.07
N ALA A 113 0.99 8.58 -7.07
CA ALA A 113 -0.37 9.06 -6.82
C ALA A 113 -1.38 7.93 -6.59
N THR A 114 -0.96 6.84 -5.96
CA THR A 114 -1.86 5.76 -5.52
C THR A 114 -2.15 5.92 -4.01
N PRO A 115 -3.42 6.06 -3.59
CA PRO A 115 -3.75 6.10 -2.17
C PRO A 115 -3.47 4.77 -1.48
N VAL A 116 -3.20 4.78 -0.18
CA VAL A 116 -2.67 3.61 0.55
C VAL A 116 -3.53 3.21 1.74
N VAL A 117 -3.79 1.91 1.91
CA VAL A 117 -4.15 1.29 3.19
C VAL A 117 -2.92 0.58 3.75
N CYS A 118 -2.44 0.98 4.92
CA CYS A 118 -1.28 0.35 5.56
C CYS A 118 -1.55 0.09 7.03
N THR A 119 -1.05 -1.02 7.55
CA THR A 119 -1.13 -1.34 8.97
C THR A 119 -0.10 -0.56 9.79
N VAL A 120 -0.34 -0.45 11.11
CA VAL A 120 0.58 0.16 12.09
C VAL A 120 1.95 -0.53 12.18
N GLY A 121 2.13 -1.68 11.53
CA GLY A 121 3.41 -2.36 11.38
C GLY A 121 4.42 -1.64 10.48
N ALA A 122 4.04 -0.53 9.83
CA ALA A 122 4.95 0.36 9.12
C ALA A 122 4.76 1.81 9.60
N PRO A 123 5.80 2.66 9.59
CA PRO A 123 5.78 3.99 10.21
C PRO A 123 5.08 5.06 9.34
N TRP A 124 3.85 4.78 8.88
CA TRP A 124 3.10 5.62 7.92
C TRP A 124 1.88 6.32 8.54
N LYS A 125 2.00 6.78 9.79
CA LYS A 125 0.96 7.59 10.46
C LYS A 125 0.48 8.78 9.63
N GLY A 126 1.39 9.39 8.87
CA GLY A 126 1.10 10.52 7.99
C GLY A 126 0.05 10.24 6.90
N LEU A 127 -0.29 8.97 6.62
CA LEU A 127 -1.37 8.62 5.68
C LEU A 127 -2.70 9.28 6.04
N ALA A 128 -3.07 9.20 7.33
CA ALA A 128 -4.29 9.81 7.83
C ALA A 128 -4.17 11.35 7.92
N GLU A 129 -3.02 11.83 8.40
CA GLU A 129 -2.74 13.27 8.60
C GLU A 129 -2.76 14.05 7.28
N HIS A 130 -2.20 13.47 6.21
CA HIS A 130 -2.20 14.04 4.86
C HIS A 130 -3.43 13.65 4.02
N ARG A 131 -4.35 12.85 4.60
CA ARG A 131 -5.58 12.38 3.94
C ARG A 131 -5.28 11.68 2.60
N CYS A 132 -4.19 10.92 2.53
CA CYS A 132 -3.77 10.17 1.34
C CYS A 132 -3.91 8.65 1.53
N GLY A 133 -4.50 8.22 2.64
CA GLY A 133 -4.70 6.82 2.93
C GLY A 133 -5.22 6.56 4.33
N TRP A 134 -5.08 5.32 4.75
CA TRP A 134 -5.49 4.81 6.05
C TRP A 134 -4.31 4.12 6.73
N TRP A 135 -4.06 4.50 7.99
CA TRP A 135 -3.10 3.85 8.87
C TRP A 135 -3.88 3.11 9.95
N ILE A 136 -3.91 1.78 9.89
CA ILE A 136 -4.89 0.94 10.61
C ILE A 136 -4.24 -0.09 11.50
N ASP A 137 -4.95 -0.55 12.52
CA ASP A 137 -4.48 -1.67 13.34
C ASP A 137 -4.34 -2.97 12.54
N HIS A 138 -3.58 -3.92 13.09
CA HIS A 138 -3.49 -5.25 12.53
C HIS A 138 -4.80 -6.03 12.67
N GLY A 139 -5.14 -6.80 11.65
CA GLY A 139 -6.22 -7.78 11.73
C GLY A 139 -7.10 -7.79 10.49
N ILE A 140 -7.98 -8.78 10.44
CA ILE A 140 -8.91 -8.95 9.33
C ILE A 140 -9.99 -7.86 9.37
N GLU A 141 -10.49 -7.52 10.56
CA GLU A 141 -11.56 -6.53 10.71
C GLU A 141 -11.13 -5.11 10.31
N PRO A 142 -10.03 -4.54 10.84
CA PRO A 142 -9.60 -3.20 10.42
C PRO A 142 -9.30 -3.14 8.92
N LEU A 143 -8.69 -4.20 8.37
CA LEU A 143 -8.36 -4.30 6.96
C LEU A 143 -9.60 -4.34 6.07
N SER A 144 -10.60 -5.16 6.44
CA SER A 144 -11.87 -5.25 5.72
C SER A 144 -12.60 -3.91 5.74
N ALA A 145 -12.67 -3.24 6.89
CA ALA A 145 -13.34 -1.96 7.06
C ALA A 145 -12.68 -0.84 6.23
N ALA A 146 -11.34 -0.76 6.24
CA ALA A 146 -10.60 0.22 5.46
C ALA A 146 -10.75 -0.01 3.95
N LEU A 147 -10.61 -1.26 3.49
CA LEU A 147 -10.80 -1.62 2.09
C LEU A 147 -12.23 -1.33 1.62
N LYS A 148 -13.26 -1.73 2.39
CA LYS A 148 -14.66 -1.43 2.08
C LYS A 148 -14.92 0.08 1.97
N THR A 149 -14.37 0.86 2.90
CA THR A 149 -14.47 2.32 2.86
C THR A 149 -13.83 2.88 1.59
N ALA A 150 -12.60 2.49 1.28
CA ALA A 150 -11.88 2.95 0.10
C ALA A 150 -12.58 2.54 -1.20
N MET A 151 -13.05 1.29 -1.28
CA MET A 151 -13.65 0.71 -2.48
C MET A 151 -15.05 1.25 -2.78
N ALA A 152 -15.73 1.79 -1.77
CA ALA A 152 -17.00 2.52 -1.92
C ALA A 152 -16.82 3.97 -2.39
N MET A 153 -15.59 4.52 -2.37
CA MET A 153 -15.34 5.89 -2.81
C MET A 153 -15.36 6.00 -4.36
N PRO A 154 -15.89 7.13 -4.89
CA PRO A 154 -15.74 7.46 -6.30
C PRO A 154 -14.26 7.51 -6.70
N ARG A 155 -13.97 7.17 -7.95
CA ARG A 155 -12.59 7.18 -8.48
C ARG A 155 -11.93 8.55 -8.31
N THR A 156 -12.66 9.62 -8.61
CA THR A 156 -12.18 11.01 -8.44
C THR A 156 -11.74 11.32 -7.02
N SER A 157 -12.39 10.73 -6.01
CA SER A 157 -12.00 10.90 -4.60
C SER A 157 -10.70 10.17 -4.28
N LEU A 158 -10.50 8.95 -4.81
CA LEU A 158 -9.24 8.23 -4.68
C LEU A 158 -8.11 8.91 -5.45
N ASP A 159 -8.37 9.42 -6.65
CA ASP A 159 -7.41 10.19 -7.45
C ASP A 159 -6.93 11.44 -6.68
N ALA A 160 -7.85 12.15 -6.03
CA ALA A 160 -7.52 13.30 -5.19
C ALA A 160 -6.72 12.91 -3.93
N MET A 161 -7.00 11.74 -3.32
CA MET A 161 -6.19 11.19 -2.22
C MET A 161 -4.77 10.87 -2.69
N GLY A 162 -4.65 10.21 -3.84
CA GLY A 162 -3.38 9.90 -4.49
C GLY A 162 -2.55 11.14 -4.76
N ALA A 163 -3.15 12.18 -5.35
CA ALA A 163 -2.47 13.46 -5.61
C ALA A 163 -1.91 14.11 -4.33
N ARG A 164 -2.63 14.03 -3.21
CA ARG A 164 -2.12 14.50 -1.90
C ARG A 164 -0.93 13.65 -1.42
N GLY A 165 -1.01 12.33 -1.62
CA GLY A 165 0.09 11.41 -1.32
C GLY A 165 1.35 11.74 -2.10
N ARG A 166 1.21 11.99 -3.40
CA ARG A 166 2.32 12.39 -4.26
C ARG A 166 2.94 13.72 -3.84
N ALA A 167 2.11 14.74 -3.60
CA ALA A 167 2.58 16.04 -3.12
C ALA A 167 3.34 15.93 -1.79
N TRP A 168 2.90 15.03 -0.90
CA TRP A 168 3.62 14.73 0.33
C TRP A 168 4.99 14.09 0.05
N MET A 169 5.05 13.08 -0.82
CA MET A 169 6.33 12.43 -1.18
C MET A 169 7.31 13.39 -1.82
N GLU A 170 6.85 14.25 -2.74
CA GLU A 170 7.69 15.26 -3.38
C GLU A 170 8.27 16.27 -2.39
N ARG A 171 7.47 16.70 -1.40
CA ARG A 171 7.87 17.68 -0.38
C ARG A 171 8.91 17.14 0.60
N ASP A 172 8.69 15.93 1.11
CA ASP A 172 9.41 15.41 2.30
C ASP A 172 10.36 14.26 1.98
N PHE A 173 10.10 13.50 0.90
CA PHE A 173 10.82 12.26 0.59
C PHE A 173 11.46 12.27 -0.80
N SER A 174 11.51 13.41 -1.48
CA SER A 174 12.26 13.55 -2.73
C SER A 174 13.76 13.39 -2.50
N TRP A 175 14.48 12.90 -3.51
CA TRP A 175 15.93 12.77 -3.45
C TRP A 175 16.63 14.09 -3.11
N GLN A 176 16.13 15.21 -3.63
CA GLN A 176 16.64 16.54 -3.32
C GLN A 176 16.47 16.86 -1.83
N ARG A 177 15.29 16.59 -1.25
CA ARG A 177 15.02 16.81 0.17
C ARG A 177 15.89 15.91 1.05
N ILE A 178 15.93 14.61 0.76
CA ILE A 178 16.69 13.64 1.53
C ILE A 178 18.19 13.95 1.47
N ALA A 179 18.74 14.29 0.30
CA ALA A 179 20.14 14.67 0.16
C ALA A 179 20.48 15.94 0.95
N ALA A 180 19.62 16.96 0.90
CA ALA A 180 19.80 18.19 1.68
C ALA A 180 19.78 17.90 3.18
N ASN A 181 18.83 17.10 3.67
CA ASN A 181 18.75 16.69 5.07
C ASN A 181 20.00 15.90 5.49
N MET A 182 20.47 14.97 4.66
CA MET A 182 21.67 14.17 4.92
C MET A 182 22.94 15.03 5.01
N VAL A 183 23.08 16.03 4.13
CA VAL A 183 24.18 17.00 4.19
C VAL A 183 24.14 17.81 5.49
N HIS A 184 22.95 18.24 5.93
CA HIS A 184 22.80 18.97 7.19
C HIS A 184 23.23 18.12 8.39
N VAL A 185 22.81 16.85 8.44
CA VAL A 185 23.28 15.89 9.48
C VAL A 185 24.80 15.75 9.46
N TYR A 186 25.42 15.61 8.29
CA TYR A 186 26.87 15.49 8.20
C TYR A 186 27.60 16.73 8.69
N ARG A 187 27.12 17.93 8.34
CA ARG A 187 27.68 19.19 8.84
C ARG A 187 27.56 19.32 10.36
N TRP A 188 26.43 18.91 10.93
CA TRP A 188 26.27 18.85 12.37
C TRP A 188 27.24 17.86 13.03
N CYS A 189 27.41 16.64 12.49
CA CYS A 189 28.35 15.66 13.03
C CYS A 189 29.81 16.15 13.05
N VAL A 190 30.20 16.97 12.07
CA VAL A 190 31.53 17.61 12.03
C VAL A 190 31.56 18.99 12.72
N LYS A 191 30.53 19.33 13.50
CA LYS A 191 30.40 20.56 14.30
C LYS A 191 30.45 21.86 13.49
N SER A 192 30.01 21.79 12.23
CA SER A 192 29.93 22.95 11.34
C SER A 192 28.56 23.63 11.36
N ASP A 193 27.50 22.91 11.74
CA ASP A 193 26.12 23.40 11.86
C ASP A 193 25.52 22.98 13.22
N GLU A 194 24.39 23.59 13.59
CA GLU A 194 23.56 23.19 14.75
C GLU A 194 22.85 21.85 14.49
N GLN A 195 22.29 21.24 15.54
CA GLN A 195 21.52 20.00 15.41
C GLN A 195 20.28 20.24 14.53
N PRO A 196 20.07 19.43 13.47
CA PRO A 196 18.85 19.53 12.69
C PRO A 196 17.62 19.17 13.52
N ASP A 197 16.53 19.92 13.35
CA ASP A 197 15.25 19.74 14.07
C ASP A 197 14.60 18.37 13.83
N PHE A 198 14.93 17.71 12.72
CA PHE A 198 14.48 16.36 12.38
C PHE A 198 15.38 15.23 12.91
N VAL A 199 16.45 15.54 13.63
CA VAL A 199 17.30 14.54 14.31
C VAL A 199 16.86 14.41 15.76
N LEU A 200 16.36 13.23 16.11
CA LEU A 200 16.04 12.86 17.48
C LEU A 200 17.26 12.21 18.13
N THR A 201 17.75 12.81 19.21
CA THR A 201 18.78 12.25 20.08
C THR A 201 18.13 11.77 21.36
N ASP A 202 18.53 10.59 21.85
CA ASP A 202 18.13 10.12 23.18
C ASP A 202 18.80 11.02 24.24
N THR A 203 18.14 12.12 24.61
CA THR A 203 18.46 12.93 25.79
C THR A 203 17.60 12.52 26.96
#